data_AF-K1U1Y3-F1
#
_entry.id   AF-K1U1Y3-F1
#
_cell.length_a   1.000
_cell.length_b   1.000
_cell.length_c   1.000
_cell.angle_alpha   90.00
_cell.angle_beta   90.00
_cell.angle_gamma   90.00
#
_symmetry.space_group_name_H-M   'P 1'
#
loop_
_entity.id
_entity.type
_entity.pdbx_description
1 polymer ?
#
loop_
_entity_poly.entity_id
_entity_poly.type
_entity_poly.pdbx_seq_one_letter_code
_entity_poly.pdbx_strand_id
1 'polypeptide(L)'
;MKKNKLYIASVAFAALSLVTSCDSFLDKLPDDRAEVNTEEKVTSLLVSAYPTASSNLILEWSSDNYADNGKQYSTNQEIEQVYRFQPITAQTN
;
A
#
# COMPACT_ATOMS: atom_id res chain seq x y z
N MET A 1 -15.11 -64.55 16.46
CA MET A 1 -14.20 -63.55 17.09
C MET A 1 -13.39 -62.72 16.10
N LYS A 2 -12.80 -63.27 15.02
CA LYS A 2 -12.01 -62.49 14.03
C LYS A 2 -12.80 -61.38 13.30
N LYS A 3 -14.08 -61.63 12.96
CA LYS A 3 -14.94 -60.63 12.29
C LYS A 3 -15.21 -59.40 13.17
N ASN A 4 -15.48 -59.56 14.47
CA ASN A 4 -15.62 -58.41 15.40
C ASN A 4 -14.35 -57.57 15.52
N LYS A 5 -13.16 -58.19 15.51
CA LYS A 5 -11.90 -57.44 15.54
C LYS A 5 -11.70 -56.62 14.26
N LEU A 6 -12.11 -57.17 13.10
CA LEU A 6 -12.11 -56.45 11.82
C LEU A 6 -13.09 -55.27 11.82
N TYR A 7 -14.30 -55.43 12.37
CA TYR A 7 -15.26 -54.33 12.49
C TYR A 7 -14.78 -53.22 13.42
N ILE A 8 -14.17 -53.57 14.56
CA ILE A 8 -13.59 -52.59 15.49
C ILE A 8 -12.44 -51.84 14.82
N ALA A 9 -11.58 -52.55 14.08
CA ALA A 9 -10.47 -51.92 13.35
C ALA A 9 -10.97 -50.98 12.23
N SER A 10 -12.04 -51.34 11.50
CA SER A 10 -12.59 -50.47 10.46
C SER A 10 -13.23 -49.20 11.03
N VAL A 11 -13.93 -49.30 12.17
CA VAL A 11 -14.53 -48.13 12.83
C VAL A 11 -13.45 -47.20 13.39
N ALA A 12 -12.39 -47.77 13.97
CA ALA A 12 -11.25 -46.98 14.45
C ALA A 12 -10.52 -46.25 13.30
N PHE A 13 -10.36 -46.90 12.14
CA PHE A 13 -9.73 -46.28 10.97
C PHE A 13 -10.58 -45.16 10.37
N ALA A 14 -11.90 -45.35 10.29
CA ALA A 14 -12.83 -44.31 9.85
C ALA A 14 -12.82 -43.09 10.80
N ALA A 15 -12.79 -43.33 12.11
CA ALA A 15 -12.68 -42.26 13.10
C ALA A 15 -11.35 -41.47 12.98
N LEU A 16 -10.23 -42.15 12.66
CA LEU A 16 -8.94 -41.50 12.43
C LEU A 16 -8.93 -40.59 11.18
N SER A 17 -9.72 -40.93 10.15
CA SER A 17 -9.82 -40.10 8.94
C SER A 17 -10.64 -38.82 9.14
N LEU A 18 -11.42 -38.73 10.22
CA LEU A 18 -12.22 -37.54 10.56
C LEU A 18 -11.43 -36.47 11.33
N VAL A 19 -10.24 -36.81 11.85
CA VAL A 19 -9.38 -35.87 12.59
C VAL A 19 -8.21 -35.31 11.77
N THR A 20 -8.08 -35.73 10.49
CA THR A 20 -7.11 -35.13 9.58
C THR A 20 -7.72 -33.88 8.93
N SER A 21 -7.54 -32.71 9.54
CA SER A 21 -7.95 -31.43 8.97
C SER A 21 -6.90 -30.88 7.99
N CYS A 22 -7.35 -30.30 6.88
CA CYS A 22 -6.50 -29.53 5.96
C CYS A 22 -6.26 -28.12 6.53
N ASP A 23 -5.36 -28.00 7.51
CA ASP A 23 -5.05 -26.76 8.24
C ASP A 23 -4.56 -25.64 7.30
N SER A 24 -3.63 -25.99 6.41
CA SER A 24 -2.94 -25.04 5.51
C SER A 24 -3.83 -24.26 4.53
N PHE A 25 -5.12 -24.62 4.35
CA PHE A 25 -5.98 -23.93 3.39
C PHE A 25 -6.37 -22.52 3.86
N LEU A 26 -6.53 -22.30 5.18
CA LEU A 26 -6.90 -21.00 5.75
C LEU A 26 -5.71 -20.21 6.31
N ASP A 27 -4.51 -20.80 6.31
CA ASP A 27 -3.29 -20.16 6.80
C ASP A 27 -2.64 -19.20 5.79
N LYS A 28 -3.18 -19.12 4.57
CA LYS A 28 -2.70 -18.20 3.54
C LYS A 28 -3.52 -16.93 3.55
N LEU A 29 -2.86 -15.81 3.82
CA LEU A 29 -3.46 -14.51 3.58
C LEU A 29 -3.78 -14.39 2.07
N PRO A 30 -5.00 -13.95 1.71
CA PRO A 30 -5.40 -13.78 0.32
C PRO A 30 -4.74 -12.57 -0.35
N ASP A 31 -4.01 -11.74 0.41
CA ASP A 31 -3.31 -10.54 -0.03
C ASP A 31 -1.94 -10.37 0.64
N ASP A 32 -1.00 -9.75 -0.08
CA ASP A 32 0.31 -9.38 0.46
C ASP A 32 0.16 -8.16 1.40
N ARG A 33 -0.28 -8.41 2.64
CA ARG A 33 -0.32 -7.38 3.68
C ARG A 33 1.08 -7.09 4.20
N ALA A 34 1.37 -5.82 4.43
CA ALA A 34 2.55 -5.43 5.18
C ALA A 34 2.47 -6.01 6.61
N GLU A 35 3.39 -6.90 6.95
CA GLU A 35 3.51 -7.42 8.31
C GLU A 35 4.21 -6.40 9.21
N VAL A 36 3.47 -5.70 10.08
CA VAL A 36 4.03 -4.68 10.98
C VAL A 36 4.29 -5.29 12.37
N ASN A 37 5.19 -6.27 12.44
CA ASN A 37 5.42 -7.12 13.62
C ASN A 37 6.74 -6.86 14.36
N THR A 38 7.54 -5.88 13.92
CA THR A 38 8.76 -5.45 14.61
C THR A 38 8.78 -3.93 14.77
N GLU A 39 9.51 -3.44 15.77
CA GLU A 39 9.70 -2.00 15.99
C GLU A 39 10.30 -1.30 14.76
N GLU A 40 11.23 -1.95 14.06
CA GLU A 40 11.82 -1.44 12.82
C GLU A 40 10.76 -1.28 11.71
N LYS A 41 9.88 -2.27 11.53
CA LYS A 41 8.81 -2.20 10.52
C LYS A 41 7.76 -1.14 10.87
N VAL A 42 7.45 -0.97 12.16
CA VAL A 42 6.60 0.14 12.64
C VAL A 42 7.24 1.48 12.29
N THR A 43 8.53 1.63 12.59
CA THR A 43 9.28 2.87 12.33
C THR A 43 9.36 3.18 10.83
N SER A 44 9.65 2.18 10.00
CA SER A 44 9.70 2.32 8.54
C SER A 44 8.37 2.81 7.98
N LEU A 45 7.25 2.21 8.41
CA LEU A 45 5.92 2.64 7.98
C LEU A 45 5.65 4.10 8.37
N LEU A 46 5.96 4.47 9.62
CA LEU A 46 5.75 5.84 10.12
C LEU A 46 6.58 6.88 9.35
N VAL A 47 7.86 6.58 9.08
CA VAL A 47 8.74 7.55 8.41
C VAL A 47 8.42 7.64 6.91
N SER A 48 7.96 6.55 6.29
CA SER A 48 7.61 6.54 4.86
C SER A 48 6.48 7.51 4.48
N ALA A 49 5.65 7.89 5.45
CA ALA A 49 4.57 8.84 5.23
C ALA A 49 5.04 10.30 5.09
N TYR A 50 6.27 10.62 5.50
CA TYR A 50 6.80 11.97 5.35
C TYR A 50 7.20 12.24 3.90
N PRO A 51 6.70 13.33 3.28
CA PRO A 51 7.06 13.66 1.92
C PRO A 51 8.54 14.03 1.84
N THR A 52 9.21 13.60 0.77
CA THR A 52 10.64 13.91 0.53
C THR A 52 10.86 15.33 -0.02
N ALA A 53 9.79 15.99 -0.45
CA ALA A 53 9.81 17.36 -0.98
C ALA A 53 8.55 18.11 -0.53
N SER A 54 8.67 19.44 -0.42
CA SER A 54 7.52 20.30 -0.10
C SER A 54 6.64 20.51 -1.33
N SER A 55 5.34 20.28 -1.19
CA SER A 55 4.34 20.59 -2.20
C SER A 55 3.82 22.03 -2.13
N ASN A 56 4.24 22.81 -1.13
CA ASN A 56 3.67 24.13 -0.83
C ASN A 56 3.71 25.08 -2.02
N LEU A 57 4.83 25.15 -2.76
CA LEU A 57 4.97 26.06 -3.90
C LEU A 57 3.97 25.73 -5.01
N ILE A 58 3.85 24.44 -5.35
CA ILE A 58 2.93 23.99 -6.39
C ILE A 58 1.49 24.25 -5.96
N LEU A 59 1.14 23.91 -4.71
CA LEU A 59 -0.21 24.07 -4.19
C LEU A 59 -0.61 25.55 -4.07
N GLU A 60 0.29 26.42 -3.65
CA GLU A 60 0.02 27.86 -3.53
C GLU A 60 -0.21 28.49 -4.91
N TRP A 61 0.70 28.29 -5.86
CA TRP A 61 0.54 28.86 -7.20
C TRP A 61 -0.58 28.20 -8.00
N SER A 62 -0.99 26.98 -7.65
CA SER A 62 -2.16 26.34 -8.27
C SER A 62 -3.48 26.69 -7.57
N SER A 63 -3.44 27.50 -6.51
CA SER A 63 -4.62 27.91 -5.75
C SER A 63 -5.32 29.12 -6.36
N ASP A 64 -6.52 29.41 -5.88
CA ASP A 64 -7.27 30.62 -6.19
C ASP A 64 -6.77 31.87 -5.45
N ASN A 65 -5.72 31.75 -4.61
CA ASN A 65 -5.05 32.90 -4.00
C ASN A 65 -4.07 33.61 -4.96
N TYR A 66 -3.75 32.98 -6.10
CA TYR A 66 -2.82 33.53 -7.09
C TYR A 66 -3.55 34.07 -8.32
N ALA A 67 -3.10 35.21 -8.84
CA ALA A 67 -3.76 35.90 -9.95
C ALA A 67 -2.77 36.38 -11.03
N ASP A 68 -3.20 36.33 -12.28
CA ASP A 68 -2.49 36.89 -13.43
C ASP A 68 -2.67 38.42 -13.47
N ASN A 69 -1.61 39.16 -13.14
CA ASN A 69 -1.59 40.63 -13.16
C ASN A 69 -1.39 41.22 -14.58
N GLY A 70 -1.40 40.38 -15.61
CA GLY A 70 -1.26 40.78 -17.01
C GLY A 70 0.18 41.12 -17.43
N LYS A 71 0.33 41.43 -18.72
CA LYS A 71 1.63 41.56 -19.42
C LYS A 71 2.59 42.63 -18.87
N GLN A 72 2.12 43.52 -18.01
CA GLN A 72 2.96 44.57 -17.41
C GLN A 72 3.87 44.00 -16.30
N TYR A 73 3.53 42.83 -15.77
CA TYR A 73 4.29 42.14 -14.75
C TYR A 73 4.80 40.82 -15.31
N SER A 74 6.08 40.54 -15.11
CA SER A 74 6.66 39.23 -15.41
C SER A 74 6.81 38.42 -14.12
N THR A 75 6.71 37.11 -14.27
CA THR A 75 7.07 36.16 -13.23
C THR A 75 8.05 35.14 -13.81
N ASN A 76 8.50 34.21 -13.00
CA ASN A 76 9.33 33.11 -13.48
C ASN A 76 8.48 32.15 -14.34
N GLN A 77 9.03 31.69 -15.47
CA GLN A 77 8.42 30.68 -16.33
C GLN A 77 7.93 29.44 -15.58
N GLU A 78 8.68 28.92 -14.60
CA GLU A 78 8.25 27.76 -13.80
C GLU A 78 6.98 28.08 -12.99
N ILE A 79 6.85 29.30 -12.49
CA ILE A 79 5.65 29.76 -11.76
C ILE A 79 4.45 29.84 -12.70
N GLU A 80 4.64 30.37 -13.92
CA GLU A 80 3.57 30.40 -14.92
C GLU A 80 3.14 28.99 -15.32
N GLN A 81 4.09 28.08 -15.49
CA GLN A 81 3.82 26.70 -15.86
C GLN A 81 3.02 25.99 -14.77
N VAL A 82 3.40 26.16 -13.49
CA VAL A 82 2.63 25.64 -12.36
C VAL A 82 1.23 26.24 -12.32
N TYR A 83 1.10 27.56 -12.35
CA TYR A 83 -0.18 28.28 -12.31
C TYR A 83 -1.13 27.85 -13.44
N ARG A 84 -0.59 27.54 -14.62
CA ARG A 84 -1.36 27.12 -15.81
C ARG A 84 -1.50 25.60 -15.93
N PHE A 85 -1.09 24.83 -14.93
CA PHE A 85 -1.08 23.36 -14.94
C PHE A 85 -0.38 22.76 -16.17
N GLN A 86 0.71 23.40 -16.60
CA GLN A 86 1.54 22.98 -17.72
C GLN A 86 2.74 22.15 -17.24
N PRO A 87 3.30 21.29 -18.10
CA PRO A 87 4.56 20.63 -17.81
C PRO A 87 5.66 21.64 -17.48
N ILE A 88 6.38 21.42 -16.38
CA ILE A 88 7.51 22.26 -15.99
C ILE A 88 8.68 21.93 -16.91
N THR A 89 9.20 22.94 -17.60
CA THR A 89 10.40 22.82 -18.43
C THR A 89 11.54 23.56 -17.76
N ALA A 90 12.63 22.87 -17.44
CA ALA A 90 13.81 23.54 -16.89
C ALA A 90 14.34 24.58 -17.89
N GLN A 91 14.59 25.81 -17.42
CA GLN A 91 15.44 26.72 -18.18
C GLN A 91 16.87 26.16 -18.16
N THR A 92 17.29 25.56 -19.27
CA THR A 92 18.72 25.32 -19.53
C THR A 92 19.40 26.66 -19.69
N ASN A 93 20.25 27.02 -18.73
CA ASN A 93 21.22 28.11 -18.87
C ASN A 93 22.22 27.83 -20.00
#